data_AF-A0A940X7T5-F1
#
_entry.id   AF-A0A940X7T5-F1
#
_cell.length_a   1.000
_cell.length_b   1.000
_cell.length_c   1.000
_cell.angle_alpha   90.00
_cell.angle_beta   90.00
_cell.angle_gamma   90.00
#
_symmetry.space_group_name_H-M   'P 1'
#
loop_
_entity.id
_entity.type
_entity.pdbx_description
1 polymer ?
#
loop_
_entity_poly.entity_id
_entity_poly.type
_entity_poly.pdbx_seq_one_letter_code
_entity_poly.pdbx_strand_id
1 'polypeptide(L)'
;MNIKAYFFDQLKSFFLDKGYKFYANAGPRFILKQDNYVVQTSFNYLAKAKKIYGGKLNLSLNEVEDIIIEIQFPNQIFTSYLDKKEDFFATIGDKEGILNFSDVELDTEEKIIDHTNEIKKYIDNYSEKFIKKFTYLPNVLKEIDKLEIEGKYWNELLAGGPEFLFRGLIISKLCNDEKYENKLLYVESLLKSMADEYLPYFEKLKLRLKSLEPKYNIK
;
A
#
# COMPACT_ATOMS: atom_id res chain seq x y z
N MET A 1 4.04 9.86 -31.68
CA MET A 1 4.32 8.77 -30.72
C MET A 1 3.20 8.71 -29.68
N ASN A 2 2.74 7.52 -29.30
CA ASN A 2 1.84 7.36 -28.15
C ASN A 2 2.68 7.31 -26.87
N ILE A 3 2.77 8.44 -26.15
CA ILE A 3 3.56 8.62 -24.92
C ILE A 3 3.27 7.51 -23.91
N LYS A 4 1.99 7.21 -23.69
CA LYS A 4 1.56 6.17 -22.74
C LYS A 4 2.10 4.80 -23.15
N ALA A 5 1.92 4.41 -24.41
CA ALA A 5 2.39 3.12 -24.91
C ALA A 5 3.91 3.01 -24.81
N TYR A 6 4.63 4.03 -25.29
CA TYR A 6 6.09 4.06 -25.27
C TYR A 6 6.65 3.97 -23.84
N PHE A 7 6.09 4.72 -22.89
CA PHE A 7 6.48 4.64 -21.48
C PHE A 7 6.35 3.22 -20.90
N PHE A 8 5.23 2.55 -21.14
CA PHE A 8 5.04 1.18 -20.63
C PHE A 8 5.92 0.17 -21.35
N ASP A 9 6.16 0.33 -22.65
CA ASP A 9 7.08 -0.53 -23.40
C ASP A 9 8.51 -0.46 -22.83
N GLN A 10 8.97 0.72 -22.40
CA GLN A 10 10.28 0.90 -21.75
C GLN A 10 10.40 0.18 -20.39
N LEU A 11 9.29 -0.01 -19.67
CA LEU A 11 9.27 -0.65 -18.35
C LEU A 11 8.97 -2.15 -18.42
N LYS A 12 8.29 -2.60 -19.48
CA LYS A 12 7.67 -3.92 -19.51
C LYS A 12 8.68 -5.05 -19.36
N SER A 13 9.72 -5.08 -20.21
CA SER A 13 10.76 -6.11 -20.14
C SER A 13 11.42 -6.16 -18.76
N PHE A 14 11.83 -5.00 -18.24
CA PHE A 14 12.45 -4.88 -16.93
C PHE A 14 11.63 -5.49 -15.78
N PHE A 15 10.33 -5.20 -15.71
CA PHE A 15 9.47 -5.75 -14.67
C PHE A 15 9.15 -7.24 -14.90
N LEU A 16 8.94 -7.65 -16.16
CA LEU A 16 8.68 -9.06 -16.50
C LEU A 16 9.87 -9.95 -16.14
N ASP A 17 11.11 -9.50 -16.38
CA ASP A 17 12.33 -10.24 -16.03
C ASP A 17 12.48 -10.44 -14.51
N LYS A 18 11.83 -9.60 -13.71
CA LYS A 18 11.76 -9.71 -12.24
C LYS A 18 10.52 -10.48 -11.75
N GLY A 19 9.77 -11.10 -12.66
CA GLY A 19 8.61 -11.94 -12.34
C GLY A 19 7.31 -11.17 -12.09
N TYR A 20 7.27 -9.85 -12.32
CA TYR A 20 6.03 -9.09 -12.23
C TYR A 20 5.12 -9.42 -13.43
N LYS A 21 3.81 -9.28 -13.23
CA LYS A 21 2.80 -9.31 -14.30
C LYS A 21 2.29 -7.91 -14.58
N PHE A 22 2.14 -7.57 -15.86
CA PHE A 22 1.61 -6.28 -16.29
C PHE A 22 0.09 -6.36 -16.52
N TYR A 23 -0.63 -5.37 -16.00
CA TYR A 23 -2.07 -5.18 -16.19
C TYR A 23 -2.30 -3.83 -16.87
N ALA A 24 -2.92 -3.84 -18.06
CA ALA A 24 -3.04 -2.67 -18.94
C ALA A 24 -4.37 -1.89 -18.80
N ASN A 25 -5.09 -2.06 -17.69
CA ASN A 25 -6.40 -1.45 -17.47
C ASN A 25 -6.31 0.09 -17.26
N ALA A 26 -7.39 0.73 -16.80
CA ALA A 26 -7.44 2.19 -16.61
C ALA A 26 -6.35 2.73 -15.66
N GLY A 27 -5.86 1.90 -14.73
CA GLY A 27 -4.70 2.19 -13.89
C GLY A 27 -3.59 1.15 -14.12
N PRO A 28 -2.76 1.32 -15.16
CA PRO A 28 -1.76 0.33 -15.51
C PRO A 28 -0.83 0.05 -14.34
N ARG A 29 -0.52 -1.23 -14.11
CA ARG A 29 0.24 -1.65 -12.94
C ARG A 29 1.06 -2.90 -13.20
N PHE A 30 2.15 -3.02 -12.46
CA PHE A 30 2.96 -4.23 -12.39
C PHE A 30 2.76 -4.85 -11.01
N ILE A 31 2.48 -6.16 -10.98
CA ILE A 31 2.17 -6.90 -9.76
C ILE A 31 3.09 -8.11 -9.65
N LEU A 32 3.78 -8.23 -8.53
CA LEU A 32 4.52 -9.42 -8.10
C LEU A 32 3.77 -10.05 -6.94
N LYS A 33 3.21 -11.25 -7.16
CA LYS A 33 2.50 -12.01 -6.13
C LYS A 33 3.45 -12.98 -5.46
N GLN A 34 3.37 -13.03 -4.13
CA GLN A 34 4.03 -14.02 -3.27
C GLN A 34 2.96 -14.66 -2.38
N ASP A 35 3.32 -15.71 -1.64
CA ASP A 35 2.34 -16.47 -0.84
C ASP A 35 1.68 -15.62 0.26
N ASN A 36 2.44 -14.75 0.90
CA ASN A 36 1.98 -13.98 2.07
C ASN A 36 1.85 -12.48 1.81
N TYR A 37 2.25 -12.00 0.63
CA TYR A 37 2.17 -10.59 0.29
C TYR A 37 2.13 -10.36 -1.22
N VAL A 38 1.72 -9.17 -1.61
CA VAL A 38 1.77 -8.70 -3.00
C VAL A 38 2.52 -7.38 -3.06
N VAL A 39 3.43 -7.28 -4.01
CA VAL A 39 4.11 -6.03 -4.36
C VAL A 39 3.45 -5.47 -5.62
N GLN A 40 3.09 -4.19 -5.60
CA GLN A 40 2.56 -3.53 -6.78
C GLN A 40 3.10 -2.13 -6.97
N THR A 41 3.32 -1.76 -8.23
CA THR A 41 3.54 -0.39 -8.64
C THR A 41 2.50 -0.02 -9.67
N SER A 42 1.79 1.08 -9.43
CA SER A 42 0.65 1.52 -10.24
C SER A 42 0.94 2.88 -10.83
N PHE A 43 0.37 3.11 -12.01
CA PHE A 43 0.55 4.33 -12.77
C PHE A 43 -0.80 4.95 -13.13
N ASN A 44 -0.88 6.27 -13.08
CA ASN A 44 -2.01 7.04 -13.58
C ASN A 44 -1.54 7.99 -14.68
N TYR A 45 -2.20 7.96 -15.84
CA TYR A 45 -1.86 8.81 -16.97
C TYR A 45 -2.89 9.93 -17.12
N LEU A 46 -2.45 11.17 -16.85
CA LEU A 46 -3.26 12.36 -17.08
C LEU A 46 -3.06 12.86 -18.51
N ALA A 47 -3.88 12.36 -19.43
CA ALA A 47 -3.75 12.62 -20.87
C ALA A 47 -3.69 14.11 -21.24
N LYS A 48 -4.51 14.96 -20.58
CA LYS A 48 -4.51 16.42 -20.83
C LYS A 48 -3.21 17.10 -20.40
N ALA A 49 -2.61 16.62 -19.31
CA ALA A 49 -1.38 17.17 -18.76
C ALA A 49 -0.12 16.52 -19.37
N LYS A 50 -0.26 15.42 -20.13
CA LYS A 50 0.85 14.58 -20.59
C LYS A 50 1.78 14.13 -19.45
N LYS A 51 1.18 13.84 -18.29
CA LYS A 51 1.89 13.43 -17.08
C LYS A 51 1.55 11.99 -16.71
N ILE A 52 2.54 11.25 -16.22
CA ILE A 52 2.38 9.94 -15.60
C ILE A 52 2.72 10.08 -14.12
N TYR A 53 1.83 9.59 -13.26
CA TYR A 53 2.00 9.56 -11.82
C TYR A 53 2.13 8.12 -11.35
N GLY A 54 2.88 7.90 -10.29
CA GLY A 54 3.08 6.57 -9.71
C GLY A 54 4.29 5.86 -10.30
N GLY A 55 4.63 4.70 -9.77
CA GLY A 55 5.98 4.13 -9.91
C GLY A 55 6.61 3.76 -8.57
N LYS A 56 6.03 4.24 -7.46
CA LYS A 56 6.38 3.81 -6.11
C LYS A 56 5.77 2.44 -5.78
N LEU A 57 6.44 1.72 -4.89
CA LEU A 57 5.98 0.42 -4.42
C LEU A 57 4.84 0.57 -3.42
N ASN A 58 3.89 -0.34 -3.51
CA ASN A 58 2.91 -0.62 -2.49
C ASN A 58 3.00 -2.10 -2.13
N LEU A 59 2.83 -2.39 -0.84
CA LEU A 59 2.78 -3.74 -0.31
C LEU A 59 1.37 -4.03 0.20
N SER A 60 0.81 -5.14 -0.23
CA SER A 60 -0.38 -5.77 0.35
C SER A 60 0.12 -6.93 1.21
N LEU A 61 -0.16 -6.89 2.52
CA LEU A 61 0.18 -7.97 3.43
C LEU A 61 -1.08 -8.80 3.64
N ASN A 62 -1.10 -10.04 3.13
CA ASN A 62 -2.33 -10.83 3.02
C ASN A 62 -3.01 -10.99 4.39
N GLU A 63 -2.22 -11.26 5.43
CA GLU A 63 -2.75 -11.44 6.78
C GLU A 63 -3.39 -10.19 7.40
N VAL A 64 -3.12 -9.00 6.86
CA VAL A 64 -3.78 -7.75 7.24
C VAL A 64 -4.96 -7.48 6.31
N GLU A 65 -4.73 -7.54 5.00
CA GLU A 65 -5.76 -7.17 4.02
C GLU A 65 -6.93 -8.15 3.97
N ASP A 66 -6.72 -9.44 4.25
CA ASP A 66 -7.80 -10.42 4.33
C ASP A 66 -8.81 -10.04 5.42
N ILE A 67 -8.34 -9.60 6.59
CA ILE A 67 -9.21 -9.13 7.69
C ILE A 67 -9.94 -7.85 7.29
N ILE A 68 -9.24 -6.94 6.65
CA ILE A 68 -9.79 -5.69 6.10
C ILE A 68 -10.96 -6.00 5.13
N ILE A 69 -10.81 -7.02 4.28
CA ILE A 69 -11.85 -7.43 3.32
C ILE A 69 -13.02 -8.13 4.02
N GLU A 70 -12.73 -8.95 5.04
CA GLU A 70 -13.77 -9.62 5.85
C GLU A 70 -14.72 -8.61 6.50
N ILE A 71 -14.19 -7.52 7.07
CA ILE A 71 -15.00 -6.51 7.78
C ILE A 71 -15.71 -5.54 6.83
N GLN A 72 -15.21 -5.41 5.60
CA GLN A 72 -15.64 -4.45 4.58
C GLN A 72 -15.45 -2.98 4.99
N PHE A 73 -15.79 -2.04 4.10
CA PHE A 73 -15.72 -0.58 4.34
C PHE A 73 -16.91 0.16 3.74
N PRO A 74 -17.15 1.43 4.18
CA PRO A 74 -18.16 2.27 3.56
C PRO A 74 -17.97 2.35 2.04
N ASN A 75 -19.05 2.15 1.29
CA ASN A 75 -19.12 2.41 -0.14
C ASN A 75 -18.12 1.62 -1.03
N GLN A 76 -17.55 0.52 -0.54
CA GLN A 76 -16.68 -0.36 -1.33
C GLN A 76 -17.33 -1.73 -1.57
N ILE A 77 -17.29 -2.17 -2.83
CA ILE A 77 -17.72 -3.52 -3.23
C ILE A 77 -16.46 -4.30 -3.62
N PHE A 78 -16.18 -5.39 -2.89
CA PHE A 78 -14.94 -6.17 -3.01
C PHE A 78 -14.96 -7.22 -4.13
N THR A 79 -15.93 -7.17 -5.05
CA THR A 79 -16.17 -8.21 -6.08
C THR A 79 -14.92 -8.50 -6.92
N SER A 80 -14.13 -7.48 -7.28
CA SER A 80 -12.90 -7.68 -8.06
C SER A 80 -11.75 -8.29 -7.25
N TYR A 81 -11.69 -8.05 -5.95
CA TYR A 81 -10.74 -8.73 -5.06
C TYR A 81 -11.15 -10.19 -4.86
N LEU A 82 -12.40 -10.40 -4.42
CA LEU A 82 -12.92 -11.71 -4.03
C LEU A 82 -13.04 -12.67 -5.23
N ASP A 83 -13.51 -12.20 -6.38
CA ASP A 83 -13.82 -13.08 -7.51
C ASP A 83 -12.64 -13.21 -8.48
N LYS A 84 -11.86 -12.14 -8.66
CA LYS A 84 -10.83 -12.09 -9.72
C LYS A 84 -9.41 -12.15 -9.16
N LYS A 85 -9.19 -11.83 -7.87
CA LYS A 85 -7.85 -11.70 -7.27
C LYS A 85 -6.92 -10.82 -8.12
N GLU A 86 -7.49 -9.79 -8.75
CA GLU A 86 -6.79 -8.92 -9.70
C GLU A 86 -6.49 -7.54 -9.11
N ASP A 87 -7.28 -7.11 -8.13
CA ASP A 87 -7.06 -5.88 -7.36
C ASP A 87 -6.50 -6.23 -5.98
N PHE A 88 -5.55 -5.43 -5.50
CA PHE A 88 -4.93 -5.59 -4.18
C PHE A 88 -4.91 -4.26 -3.46
N PHE A 89 -5.47 -4.24 -2.24
CA PHE A 89 -5.35 -3.10 -1.36
C PHE A 89 -3.94 -3.02 -0.80
N ALA A 90 -3.39 -1.81 -0.77
CA ALA A 90 -2.11 -1.57 -0.14
C ALA A 90 -2.30 -1.55 1.38
N THR A 91 -1.46 -2.30 2.09
CA THR A 91 -1.22 -2.12 3.52
C THR A 91 -0.25 -0.98 3.76
N ILE A 92 0.82 -0.93 2.96
CA ILE A 92 1.91 0.04 3.07
C ILE A 92 2.17 0.64 1.69
N GLY A 93 2.28 1.96 1.62
CA GLY A 93 2.72 2.67 0.43
C GLY A 93 4.09 3.30 0.68
N ASP A 94 5.04 3.10 -0.23
CA ASP A 94 6.32 3.80 -0.14
C ASP A 94 6.09 5.30 -0.36
N LYS A 95 6.23 6.08 0.72
CA LYS A 95 6.10 7.55 0.69
C LYS A 95 7.43 8.25 0.47
N GLU A 96 8.54 7.61 0.87
CA GLU A 96 9.91 8.13 0.74
C GLU A 96 10.49 7.93 -0.68
N GLY A 97 9.85 7.12 -1.52
CA GLY A 97 10.28 6.87 -2.89
C GLY A 97 10.60 8.15 -3.66
N ILE A 98 11.73 8.12 -4.38
CA ILE A 98 12.46 9.25 -5.00
C ILE A 98 11.64 10.06 -6.01
N LEU A 99 10.52 9.52 -6.48
CA LEU A 99 9.80 10.08 -7.62
C LEU A 99 8.69 11.02 -7.16
N ASN A 100 8.91 12.32 -7.35
CA ASN A 100 7.89 13.34 -7.24
C ASN A 100 7.32 13.63 -8.64
N PHE A 101 6.22 12.96 -8.98
CA PHE A 101 5.63 12.96 -10.32
C PHE A 101 4.84 14.23 -10.68
N SER A 102 4.83 15.23 -9.80
CA SER A 102 4.04 16.45 -9.99
C SER A 102 4.51 17.30 -11.16
N ASP A 103 5.80 17.25 -11.52
CA ASP A 103 6.43 18.35 -12.28
C ASP A 103 7.09 17.95 -13.61
N VAL A 104 7.06 16.66 -14.00
CA VAL A 104 7.69 16.22 -15.26
C VAL A 104 6.63 15.99 -16.34
N GLU A 105 6.64 16.83 -17.38
CA GLU A 105 5.91 16.58 -18.62
C GLU A 105 6.69 15.57 -19.49
N LEU A 106 6.06 14.45 -19.83
CA LEU A 106 6.67 13.35 -20.58
C LEU A 106 6.34 13.47 -22.07
N ASP A 107 6.79 14.55 -22.70
CA ASP A 107 6.44 14.90 -24.08
C ASP A 107 7.50 14.52 -25.13
N THR A 108 8.71 14.12 -24.71
CA THR A 108 9.79 13.64 -25.57
C THR A 108 10.23 12.22 -25.22
N GLU A 109 10.84 11.51 -26.18
CA GLU A 109 11.40 10.18 -25.95
C GLU A 109 12.50 10.19 -24.89
N GLU A 110 13.37 11.19 -24.90
CA GLU A 110 14.45 11.38 -23.94
C GLU A 110 13.92 11.48 -22.50
N LYS A 111 12.94 12.35 -22.25
CA LYS A 111 12.32 12.49 -20.92
C LYS A 111 11.65 11.20 -20.45
N ILE A 112 11.03 10.44 -21.37
CA ILE A 112 10.44 9.14 -21.05
C ILE A 112 11.52 8.12 -20.68
N ILE A 113 12.63 8.08 -21.43
CA ILE A 113 13.76 7.19 -21.15
C ILE A 113 14.38 7.53 -19.80
N ASP A 114 14.66 8.80 -19.54
CA ASP A 114 15.24 9.25 -18.27
C ASP A 114 14.35 8.87 -17.08
N HIS A 115 13.05 9.19 -17.17
CA HIS A 115 12.12 8.89 -16.10
C HIS A 115 11.94 7.39 -15.86
N THR A 116 11.86 6.58 -16.94
CA THR A 116 11.77 5.13 -16.80
C THR A 116 13.06 4.52 -16.24
N ASN A 117 14.23 5.11 -16.54
CA ASN A 117 15.50 4.70 -15.93
C ASN A 117 15.57 5.03 -14.43
N GLU A 118 15.00 6.16 -13.98
CA GLU A 118 14.89 6.45 -12.55
C GLU A 118 14.01 5.41 -11.82
N ILE A 119 12.87 5.04 -12.40
CA ILE A 119 12.01 3.97 -11.87
C ILE A 119 12.79 2.66 -11.77
N LYS A 120 13.50 2.26 -12.84
CA LYS A 120 14.32 1.04 -12.86
C LYS A 120 15.39 1.06 -11.76
N LYS A 121 16.14 2.16 -11.64
CA LYS A 121 17.15 2.36 -10.59
C LYS A 121 16.56 2.27 -9.19
N TYR A 122 15.40 2.88 -8.96
CA TYR A 122 14.70 2.79 -7.67
C TYR A 122 14.33 1.33 -7.36
N ILE A 123 13.78 0.61 -8.34
CA ILE A 123 13.44 -0.81 -8.16
C ILE A 123 14.70 -1.65 -7.89
N ASP A 124 15.77 -1.49 -8.66
CA ASP A 124 17.00 -2.27 -8.47
C ASP A 124 17.71 -2.01 -7.13
N ASN A 125 17.68 -0.76 -6.64
CA ASN A 125 18.46 -0.37 -5.48
C ASN A 125 17.68 -0.40 -4.15
N TYR A 126 16.36 -0.18 -4.20
CA TYR A 126 15.56 0.03 -2.98
C TYR A 126 14.48 -1.03 -2.76
N SER A 127 13.94 -1.64 -3.82
CA SER A 127 12.76 -2.51 -3.70
C SER A 127 12.97 -3.67 -2.73
N GLU A 128 14.10 -4.36 -2.81
CA GLU A 128 14.39 -5.53 -1.97
C GLU A 128 14.46 -5.14 -0.48
N LYS A 129 15.14 -4.03 -0.16
CA LYS A 129 15.25 -3.54 1.22
C LYS A 129 13.87 -3.16 1.77
N PHE A 130 13.07 -2.48 0.97
CA PHE A 130 11.70 -2.09 1.33
C PHE A 130 10.82 -3.32 1.59
N ILE A 131 10.78 -4.25 0.63
CA ILE A 131 10.00 -5.49 0.73
C ILE A 131 10.45 -6.28 1.97
N LYS A 132 11.75 -6.53 2.13
CA LYS A 132 12.27 -7.30 3.26
C LYS A 132 11.98 -6.64 4.62
N LYS A 133 12.06 -5.31 4.70
CA LYS A 133 11.75 -4.59 5.94
C LYS A 133 10.27 -4.77 6.31
N PHE A 134 9.38 -4.52 5.36
CA PHE A 134 7.96 -4.32 5.64
C PHE A 134 7.07 -5.57 5.45
N THR A 135 7.61 -6.67 4.94
CA THR A 135 6.93 -7.98 4.94
C THR A 135 6.94 -8.66 6.31
N TYR A 136 7.68 -8.14 7.29
CA TYR A 136 7.67 -8.61 8.67
C TYR A 136 6.90 -7.62 9.56
N LEU A 137 5.72 -7.99 10.05
CA LEU A 137 4.82 -7.09 10.78
C LEU A 137 5.45 -6.40 12.00
N PRO A 138 6.33 -7.04 12.80
CA PRO A 138 6.99 -6.34 13.91
C PRO A 138 7.84 -5.14 13.48
N ASN A 139 8.39 -5.14 12.25
CA ASN A 139 9.07 -3.94 11.74
C ASN A 139 8.08 -2.84 11.40
N VAL A 140 6.89 -3.19 10.89
CA VAL A 140 5.81 -2.23 10.62
C VAL A 140 5.33 -1.61 11.93
N LEU A 141 5.12 -2.43 12.96
CA LEU A 141 4.71 -1.93 14.29
C LEU A 141 5.73 -0.97 14.89
N LYS A 142 7.04 -1.27 14.78
CA LYS A 142 8.10 -0.37 15.24
C LYS A 142 8.06 1.00 14.57
N GLU A 143 7.75 1.05 13.28
CA GLU A 143 7.60 2.33 12.58
C GLU A 143 6.31 3.06 12.97
N ILE A 144 5.21 2.34 13.23
CA ILE A 144 3.98 2.92 13.81
C ILE A 144 4.30 3.58 15.17
N ASP A 145 4.98 2.87 16.06
CA ASP A 145 5.38 3.38 17.37
C ASP A 145 6.30 4.62 17.25
N LYS A 146 7.22 4.59 16.28
CA LYS A 146 8.10 5.73 16.00
C LYS A 146 7.31 6.96 15.55
N LEU A 147 6.33 6.79 14.66
CA LEU A 147 5.45 7.87 14.22
C LEU A 147 4.68 8.47 15.40
N GLU A 148 4.16 7.64 16.32
CA GLU A 148 3.48 8.11 17.53
C GLU A 148 4.40 8.94 18.42
N ILE A 149 5.64 8.50 18.65
CA ILE A 149 6.65 9.24 19.43
C ILE A 149 6.97 10.60 18.78
N GLU A 150 6.97 10.65 17.44
CA GLU A 150 7.19 11.88 16.67
C GLU A 150 5.93 12.76 16.56
N GLY A 151 4.79 12.34 17.11
CA GLY A 151 3.52 13.07 17.02
C GLY A 151 2.89 13.04 15.61
N LYS A 152 3.27 12.06 14.79
CA LYS A 152 2.80 11.86 13.41
C LYS A 152 1.70 10.82 13.32
N TYR A 153 0.92 10.89 12.26
CA TYR A 153 -0.14 9.91 11.97
C TYR A 153 0.42 8.66 11.31
N TRP A 154 -0.20 7.51 11.58
CA TRP A 154 0.19 6.23 10.99
C TRP A 154 0.05 6.20 9.46
N ASN A 155 -0.74 7.12 8.87
CA ASN A 155 -0.92 7.25 7.43
C ASN A 155 0.34 7.73 6.69
N GLU A 156 1.40 8.14 7.39
CA GLU A 156 2.72 8.33 6.79
C GLU A 156 3.35 7.00 6.33
N LEU A 157 2.91 5.87 6.89
CA LEU A 157 3.36 4.52 6.53
C LEU A 157 2.23 3.67 5.93
N LEU A 158 1.11 3.59 6.66
CA LEU A 158 -0.02 2.73 6.32
C LEU A 158 -0.89 3.40 5.26
N ALA A 159 -1.30 2.62 4.27
CA ALA A 159 -2.12 3.12 3.17
C ALA A 159 -3.62 3.13 3.53
N GLY A 160 -4.38 3.91 2.74
CA GLY A 160 -5.82 4.12 2.92
C GLY A 160 -6.17 5.56 3.32
N GLY A 161 -7.47 5.86 3.26
CA GLY A 161 -8.08 6.96 4.01
C GLY A 161 -8.20 6.52 5.47
N PRO A 162 -9.35 6.61 6.14
CA PRO A 162 -9.49 6.18 7.54
C PRO A 162 -9.10 4.71 7.83
N GLU A 163 -9.02 3.85 6.80
CA GLU A 163 -8.66 2.44 6.94
C GLU A 163 -7.23 2.20 7.42
N PHE A 164 -6.33 3.19 7.31
CA PHE A 164 -4.97 3.06 7.86
C PHE A 164 -5.00 2.80 9.37
N LEU A 165 -6.01 3.32 10.09
CA LEU A 165 -6.20 3.10 11.52
C LEU A 165 -6.53 1.63 11.80
N PHE A 166 -7.32 1.01 10.95
CA PHE A 166 -7.75 -0.38 11.10
C PHE A 166 -6.59 -1.33 10.86
N ARG A 167 -5.79 -1.05 9.82
CA ARG A 167 -4.54 -1.76 9.54
C ARG A 167 -3.58 -1.70 10.74
N GLY A 168 -3.44 -0.52 11.37
CA GLY A 168 -2.60 -0.34 12.55
C GLY A 168 -3.03 -1.23 13.72
N LEU A 169 -4.33 -1.35 13.99
CA LEU A 169 -4.86 -2.22 15.04
C LEU A 169 -4.70 -3.71 14.74
N ILE A 170 -4.93 -4.12 13.49
CA ILE A 170 -4.71 -5.51 13.06
C ILE A 170 -3.25 -5.88 13.26
N ILE A 171 -2.32 -5.02 12.82
CA ILE A 171 -0.88 -5.23 12.98
C ILE A 171 -0.50 -5.30 14.46
N SER A 172 -0.97 -4.35 15.27
CA SER A 172 -0.74 -4.31 16.73
C SER A 172 -1.22 -5.61 17.40
N LYS A 173 -2.41 -6.11 17.04
CA LYS A 173 -2.97 -7.36 17.57
C LYS A 173 -2.16 -8.59 17.16
N LEU A 174 -1.81 -8.72 15.87
CA LEU A 174 -1.00 -9.83 15.37
C LEU A 174 0.40 -9.87 15.99
N CYS A 175 0.91 -8.72 16.41
CA CYS A 175 2.22 -8.54 17.01
C CYS A 175 2.27 -8.69 18.54
N ASN A 176 1.16 -9.01 19.19
CA ASN A 176 1.05 -9.06 20.66
C ASN A 176 1.51 -7.76 21.33
N ASP A 177 1.16 -6.62 20.75
CA ASP A 177 1.59 -5.30 21.20
C ASP A 177 1.03 -4.96 22.59
N GLU A 178 1.91 -4.67 23.55
CA GLU A 178 1.55 -4.25 24.91
C GLU A 178 0.73 -2.94 24.94
N LYS A 179 0.86 -2.11 23.90
CA LYS A 179 0.13 -0.84 23.76
C LYS A 179 -1.20 -1.00 23.02
N TYR A 180 -1.60 -2.22 22.65
CA TYR A 180 -2.81 -2.47 21.84
C TYR A 180 -4.06 -1.77 22.39
N GLU A 181 -4.31 -1.87 23.70
CA GLU A 181 -5.50 -1.25 24.32
C GLU A 181 -5.47 0.28 24.22
N ASN A 182 -4.29 0.90 24.37
CA ASN A 182 -4.15 2.36 24.20
C ASN A 182 -4.40 2.79 22.75
N LYS A 183 -3.87 2.03 21.79
CA LYS A 183 -4.08 2.25 20.35
C LYS A 183 -5.55 2.09 19.98
N LEU A 184 -6.24 1.11 20.57
CA LEU A 184 -7.67 0.89 20.35
C LEU A 184 -8.50 2.11 20.78
N LEU A 185 -8.23 2.65 21.97
CA LEU A 185 -8.90 3.85 22.48
C LEU A 185 -8.60 5.09 21.62
N TYR A 186 -7.34 5.25 21.21
CA TYR A 186 -6.93 6.32 20.31
C TYR A 186 -7.69 6.29 18.97
N VAL A 187 -7.73 5.12 18.31
CA VAL A 187 -8.46 4.95 17.06
C VAL A 187 -9.95 5.24 17.23
N GLU A 188 -10.58 4.74 18.30
CA GLU A 188 -12.00 5.02 18.55
C GLU A 188 -12.28 6.53 18.70
N SER A 189 -11.41 7.25 19.41
CA SER A 189 -11.54 8.71 19.55
C SER A 189 -11.39 9.46 18.23
N LEU A 190 -10.43 9.06 17.38
CA LEU A 190 -10.20 9.69 16.10
C LEU A 190 -11.38 9.49 15.16
N LEU A 191 -11.88 8.25 15.04
CA LEU A 191 -13.02 7.95 14.17
C LEU A 191 -14.26 8.77 14.55
N LYS A 192 -14.58 8.86 15.84
CA LYS A 192 -15.69 9.69 16.33
C LYS A 192 -15.54 11.17 15.94
N SER A 193 -14.30 11.65 15.82
CA SER A 193 -14.02 13.05 15.49
C SER A 193 -13.94 13.36 13.99
N MET A 194 -13.55 12.38 13.15
CA MET A 194 -13.14 12.65 11.77
C MET A 194 -13.70 11.71 10.70
N ALA A 195 -14.31 10.59 11.09
CA ALA A 195 -14.74 9.53 10.19
C ALA A 195 -15.84 8.65 10.83
N ASP A 196 -16.92 9.28 11.30
CA ASP A 196 -18.01 8.61 12.02
C ASP A 196 -18.70 7.51 11.19
N GLU A 197 -18.76 7.69 9.86
CA GLU A 197 -19.23 6.69 8.90
C GLU A 197 -18.47 5.36 8.95
N TYR A 198 -17.24 5.34 9.48
CA TYR A 198 -16.43 4.13 9.65
C TYR A 198 -16.73 3.39 10.98
N LEU A 199 -17.46 4.00 11.93
CA LEU A 199 -17.74 3.41 13.24
C LEU A 199 -18.43 2.03 13.16
N PRO A 200 -19.42 1.78 12.28
CA PRO A 200 -20.01 0.44 12.15
C PRO A 200 -18.99 -0.63 11.73
N TYR A 201 -18.00 -0.27 10.93
CA TYR A 201 -16.95 -1.17 10.46
C TYR A 201 -15.87 -1.36 11.52
N PHE A 202 -15.60 -0.32 12.31
CA PHE A 202 -14.74 -0.42 13.49
C PHE A 202 -15.32 -1.39 14.53
N GLU A 203 -16.63 -1.41 14.75
CA GLU A 203 -17.27 -2.41 15.63
C GLU A 203 -17.10 -3.85 15.10
N LYS A 204 -17.26 -4.06 13.79
CA LYS A 204 -16.94 -5.36 13.16
C LYS A 204 -15.49 -5.75 13.37
N LEU A 205 -14.56 -4.81 13.19
CA LEU A 205 -13.15 -5.03 13.43
C LEU A 205 -12.89 -5.41 14.90
N LYS A 206 -13.44 -4.68 15.87
CA LYS A 206 -13.29 -5.00 17.30
C LYS A 206 -13.74 -6.42 17.61
N LEU A 207 -14.88 -6.86 17.06
CA LEU A 207 -15.35 -8.23 17.22
C LEU A 207 -14.38 -9.24 16.59
N ARG A 208 -13.90 -8.96 15.37
CA ARG A 208 -12.97 -9.82 14.66
C ARG A 208 -11.60 -9.94 15.34
N LEU A 209 -11.12 -8.86 15.97
CA LEU A 209 -9.85 -8.83 16.69
C LEU A 209 -9.88 -9.63 18.00
N LYS A 210 -11.05 -9.85 18.62
CA LYS A 210 -11.17 -10.66 19.85
C LYS A 210 -10.79 -12.12 19.64
N SER A 211 -11.03 -12.67 18.45
CA SER A 211 -10.68 -14.04 18.07
C SER A 211 -9.36 -14.15 17.33
N LEU A 212 -8.64 -13.04 17.14
CA LEU A 212 -7.37 -13.04 16.43
C LEU A 212 -6.23 -13.36 17.40
N GLU A 213 -5.64 -14.53 17.22
CA GLU A 213 -4.46 -14.95 17.96
C GLU A 213 -3.21 -14.21 17.46
N PRO A 214 -2.34 -13.73 18.36
CA PRO A 214 -1.05 -13.18 17.96
C PRO A 214 -0.21 -14.22 17.23
N LYS A 215 0.47 -13.78 16.16
CA LYS A 215 1.39 -14.62 15.38
C LYS A 215 2.84 -14.28 15.66
N TYR A 216 3.11 -13.03 16.04
CA TYR A 216 4.44 -12.54 16.33
C TYR A 216 4.53 -12.20 17.81
N ASN A 217 5.51 -12.78 18.49
CA ASN A 217 5.82 -12.44 19.86
C ASN A 217 6.96 -11.45 19.87
N ILE A 218 6.63 -10.17 20.05
CA ILE A 218 7.62 -9.12 20.27
C ILE A 218 7.94 -9.16 21.76
N LYS A 219 9.15 -9.62 22.10
CA LYS A 219 9.72 -9.52 23.44
C LYS A 219 10.50 -8.23 23.59
#